data_AF-A0A966QYW5-F1
#
_entry.id   AF-A0A966QYW5-F1
#
_cell.length_a   1.000
_cell.length_b   1.000
_cell.length_c   1.000
_cell.angle_alpha   90.00
_cell.angle_beta   90.00
_cell.angle_gamma   90.00
#
_symmetry.space_group_name_H-M   'P 1'
#
loop_
_entity.id
_entity.type
_entity.pdbx_description
1 polymer ?
#
loop_
_entity_poly.entity_id
_entity_poly.type
_entity_poly.pdbx_seq_one_letter_code
_entity_poly.pdbx_strand_id
1 'polypeptide(L)'
;TLSWSDGKGAKAIAIVKGGDHDKELLYLHPDEVKAGTKPKKLNEIKAIDYERFLKDFDARERVPLLNRLAEARKEGKHPDQLIGEGAKAKELYKQILEDDTKAKMIEIDGDSLFQPIPSAEADKREVWYICGASGSGKSYFARGLAEAYKKLYPDREVYLISKLNDDETLDKMKIGKPKRINVETLITDPPELEEFKECMVLFDDYDAFTGAHAKAVRALIDDLATMGRHTKTTMCLMTHKLTDYSKTRLILNEATHIVVYPLATAYHPLKYLLKQYVGLEEKEVRALKNCGSRWVCFHKNYPQYQITEHTAKLLHQ
;
A
#
# COMPACT_ATOMS: atom_id res chain seq x y z
N THR A 1 10.82 -1.73 10.27
CA THR A 1 11.45 -2.42 9.13
C THR A 1 10.37 -3.10 8.29
N LEU A 2 10.71 -3.59 7.10
CA LEU A 2 9.81 -4.36 6.22
C LEU A 2 10.26 -5.82 6.21
N SER A 3 9.33 -6.77 6.20
CA SER A 3 9.65 -8.20 6.15
C SER A 3 8.48 -9.04 5.64
N TRP A 4 8.75 -10.32 5.37
CA TRP A 4 7.72 -11.32 5.03
C TRP A 4 7.16 -12.10 6.22
N SER A 5 7.71 -11.87 7.42
CA SER A 5 7.30 -12.57 8.64
C SER A 5 6.28 -11.79 9.46
N ASP A 6 5.27 -12.49 9.96
CA ASP A 6 4.23 -12.02 10.88
C ASP A 6 4.73 -11.98 12.34
N GLY A 7 5.78 -11.19 12.57
CA GLY A 7 6.33 -10.98 13.92
C GLY A 7 5.40 -10.22 14.86
N LYS A 8 5.79 -10.12 16.14
CA LYS A 8 5.02 -9.41 17.15
C LYS A 8 4.90 -7.92 16.79
N GLY A 9 3.67 -7.43 16.66
CA GLY A 9 3.40 -6.02 16.30
C GLY A 9 3.50 -5.73 14.80
N ALA A 10 3.73 -6.77 13.97
CA ALA A 10 3.74 -6.67 12.52
C ALA A 10 2.36 -6.23 11.98
N LYS A 11 2.39 -5.38 10.96
CA LYS A 11 1.19 -4.92 10.25
C LYS A 11 1.29 -5.31 8.80
N ALA A 12 0.37 -6.12 8.29
CA ALA A 12 0.32 -6.43 6.87
C ALA A 12 -0.05 -5.16 6.08
N ILE A 13 0.77 -4.78 5.10
CA ILE A 13 0.60 -3.54 4.32
C ILE A 13 0.40 -3.80 2.82
N ALA A 14 0.82 -4.97 2.33
CA ALA A 14 0.59 -5.38 0.95
C ALA A 14 0.48 -6.90 0.84
N ILE A 15 -0.16 -7.36 -0.22
CA ILE A 15 -0.16 -8.74 -0.68
C ILE A 15 0.50 -8.81 -2.05
N VAL A 16 1.23 -9.87 -2.32
CA VAL A 16 1.78 -10.13 -3.65
C VAL A 16 0.75 -10.82 -4.54
N LYS A 17 0.70 -10.44 -5.82
CA LYS A 17 -0.18 -10.96 -6.85
C LYS A 17 0.62 -11.51 -8.02
N GLY A 18 0.33 -12.74 -8.40
CA GLY A 18 1.00 -13.41 -9.52
C GLY A 18 2.44 -13.83 -9.19
N GLY A 19 3.06 -14.50 -10.16
CA GLY A 19 4.41 -15.06 -10.02
C GLY A 19 4.54 -16.10 -8.91
N ASP A 20 5.79 -16.38 -8.52
CA ASP A 20 6.13 -17.42 -7.54
C ASP A 20 5.75 -17.06 -6.11
N HIS A 21 5.52 -15.77 -5.84
CA HIS A 21 5.24 -15.24 -4.51
C HIS A 21 3.74 -14.90 -4.33
N ASP A 22 2.85 -15.43 -5.18
CA ASP A 22 1.42 -15.12 -5.13
C ASP A 22 0.83 -15.39 -3.74
N LYS A 23 0.11 -14.39 -3.22
CA LYS A 23 -0.54 -14.35 -1.89
C LYS A 23 0.40 -14.17 -0.69
N GLU A 24 1.71 -14.05 -0.88
CA GLU A 24 2.59 -13.66 0.22
C GLU A 24 2.23 -12.26 0.75
N LEU A 25 2.34 -12.09 2.08
CA LEU A 25 2.03 -10.84 2.76
C LEU A 25 3.33 -10.11 3.12
N LEU A 26 3.36 -8.83 2.78
CA LEU A 26 4.41 -7.91 3.23
C LEU A 26 3.98 -7.25 4.54
N TYR A 27 4.85 -7.32 5.53
CA TYR A 27 4.63 -6.76 6.86
C TYR A 27 5.54 -5.56 7.15
N LEU A 28 4.97 -4.57 7.84
CA LEU A 28 5.65 -3.46 8.49
C LEU A 28 5.83 -3.74 9.98
N HIS A 29 7.06 -3.59 10.46
CA HIS A 29 7.43 -3.68 11.87
C HIS A 29 7.79 -2.30 12.41
N PRO A 30 6.89 -1.61 13.13
CA PRO A 30 7.10 -0.23 13.55
C PRO A 30 8.19 -0.06 14.61
N ASP A 31 8.38 -1.05 15.49
CA ASP A 31 9.25 -0.93 16.67
C ASP A 31 10.70 -1.36 16.43
N GLU A 32 11.03 -1.86 15.23
CA GLU A 32 12.36 -2.43 14.91
C GLU A 32 13.26 -1.48 14.10
N VAL A 33 13.01 -0.16 14.12
CA VAL A 33 13.82 0.80 13.34
C VAL A 33 15.21 0.97 13.97
N LYS A 34 16.16 0.11 13.58
CA LYS A 34 17.61 0.36 13.74
C LYS A 34 18.18 0.84 12.39
N ALA A 35 19.09 1.82 12.45
CA ALA A 35 19.62 2.50 11.27
C ALA A 35 20.39 1.57 10.31
N GLY A 36 20.22 1.78 9.00
CA GLY A 36 21.32 1.60 8.03
C GLY A 36 21.29 0.48 6.97
N THR A 37 20.17 -0.17 6.64
CA THR A 37 20.20 -1.28 5.64
C THR A 37 19.81 -0.83 4.22
N LYS A 38 20.62 -1.24 3.23
CA LYS A 38 20.45 -1.00 1.78
C LYS A 38 19.26 -1.77 1.18
N PRO A 39 18.78 -1.38 -0.03
CA PRO A 39 17.74 -2.12 -0.75
C PRO A 39 18.13 -3.57 -1.01
N LYS A 40 17.21 -4.50 -0.70
CA LYS A 40 17.38 -5.94 -0.95
C LYS A 40 16.35 -6.40 -1.98
N LYS A 41 16.81 -7.16 -2.98
CA LYS A 41 15.93 -7.90 -3.88
C LYS A 41 15.48 -9.19 -3.21
N LEU A 42 14.23 -9.59 -3.49
CA LEU A 42 13.61 -10.75 -2.89
C LEU A 42 14.41 -12.05 -3.11
N ASN A 43 15.07 -12.17 -4.27
CA ASN A 43 15.72 -13.42 -4.68
C ASN A 43 17.24 -13.34 -4.83
N GLU A 44 17.85 -12.16 -4.68
CA GLU A 44 19.28 -11.99 -4.91
C GLU A 44 20.05 -11.89 -3.59
N ILE A 45 20.77 -12.95 -3.23
CA ILE A 45 21.78 -12.91 -2.16
C ILE A 45 23.11 -12.51 -2.80
N LYS A 46 23.52 -11.25 -2.64
CA LYS A 46 24.79 -10.78 -3.21
C LYS A 46 25.96 -11.19 -2.33
N ALA A 47 26.94 -11.86 -2.93
CA ALA A 47 28.14 -12.31 -2.22
C ALA A 47 28.88 -11.17 -1.49
N ILE A 48 28.84 -9.95 -2.05
CA ILE A 48 29.48 -8.77 -1.46
C ILE A 48 28.89 -8.39 -0.09
N ASP A 49 27.60 -8.66 0.14
CA ASP A 49 26.93 -8.28 1.39
C ASP A 49 27.32 -9.23 2.55
N TYR A 50 27.77 -10.44 2.22
CA TYR A 50 28.10 -11.50 3.19
C TYR A 50 29.55 -11.96 3.10
N GLU A 51 30.44 -11.14 2.53
CA GLU A 51 31.83 -11.50 2.27
C GLU A 51 32.54 -12.00 3.54
N ARG A 52 32.22 -11.42 4.71
CA ARG A 52 32.76 -11.85 6.00
C ARG A 52 32.47 -13.32 6.31
N PHE A 53 31.27 -13.80 6.00
CA PHE A 53 30.86 -15.19 6.22
C PHE A 53 31.40 -16.10 5.12
N LEU A 54 31.45 -15.60 3.88
CA LEU A 54 31.90 -16.36 2.72
C LEU A 54 33.42 -16.63 2.72
N LYS A 55 34.21 -15.86 3.47
CA LYS A 55 35.66 -16.09 3.65
C LYS A 55 35.99 -17.48 4.17
N ASP A 56 35.09 -18.08 4.94
CA ASP A 56 35.24 -19.40 5.54
C ASP A 56 34.95 -20.56 4.57
N PHE A 57 34.49 -20.25 3.36
CA PHE A 57 34.16 -21.23 2.33
C PHE A 57 35.14 -21.13 1.16
N ASP A 58 35.41 -22.28 0.53
CA ASP A 58 36.18 -22.35 -0.71
C ASP A 58 35.51 -21.45 -1.77
N ALA A 59 36.33 -20.71 -2.54
CA ALA A 59 35.85 -19.80 -3.58
C ALA A 59 34.90 -20.50 -4.57
N ARG A 60 35.12 -21.79 -4.85
CA ARG A 60 34.28 -22.61 -5.75
C ARG A 60 32.93 -22.98 -5.14
N GLU A 61 32.82 -23.02 -3.80
CA GLU A 61 31.59 -23.39 -3.10
C GLU A 61 30.70 -22.20 -2.74
N ARG A 62 31.21 -20.97 -2.78
CA ARG A 62 30.46 -19.76 -2.41
C ARG A 62 29.21 -19.58 -3.27
N VAL A 63 29.32 -19.63 -4.59
CA VAL A 63 28.18 -19.42 -5.50
C VAL A 63 27.14 -20.54 -5.37
N PRO A 64 27.52 -21.84 -5.40
CA PRO A 64 26.57 -22.93 -5.14
C PRO A 64 25.87 -22.82 -3.79
N LEU A 65 26.58 -22.47 -2.73
CA LEU A 65 26.00 -22.27 -1.40
C LEU A 65 24.95 -21.16 -1.43
N LEU A 66 25.29 -19.98 -1.97
CA LEU A 66 24.35 -18.86 -2.06
C LEU A 66 23.09 -19.21 -2.84
N ASN A 67 23.21 -19.99 -3.93
CA ASN A 67 22.06 -20.45 -4.69
C ASN A 67 21.15 -21.38 -3.86
N ARG A 68 21.73 -22.33 -3.13
CA ARG A 68 20.96 -23.23 -2.23
C ARG A 68 20.30 -22.46 -1.09
N LEU A 69 20.99 -21.48 -0.52
CA LEU A 69 20.41 -20.62 0.51
C LEU A 69 19.28 -19.74 -0.05
N ALA A 70 19.41 -19.24 -1.28
CA ALA A 70 18.35 -18.49 -1.95
C ALA A 70 17.11 -19.36 -2.23
N GLU A 71 17.31 -20.62 -2.62
CA GLU A 71 16.23 -21.59 -2.80
C GLU A 71 15.54 -21.93 -1.47
N ALA A 72 16.31 -22.22 -0.42
CA ALA A 72 15.75 -22.45 0.91
C ALA A 72 14.97 -21.25 1.46
N ARG A 73 15.46 -20.03 1.17
CA ARG A 73 14.78 -18.77 1.49
C ARG A 73 13.45 -18.67 0.76
N LYS A 74 13.42 -18.98 -0.53
CA LYS A 74 12.19 -19.00 -1.36
C LYS A 74 11.17 -20.00 -0.84
N GLU A 75 11.62 -21.13 -0.31
CA GLU A 75 10.76 -22.16 0.28
C GLU A 75 10.35 -21.87 1.74
N GLY A 76 10.81 -20.77 2.34
CA GLY A 76 10.49 -20.40 3.71
C GLY A 76 11.10 -21.34 4.76
N LYS A 77 12.20 -22.05 4.43
CA LYS A 77 12.85 -23.00 5.34
C LYS A 77 13.54 -22.29 6.51
N HIS A 78 13.39 -22.85 7.71
CA HIS A 78 14.17 -22.47 8.90
C HIS A 78 15.63 -22.96 8.77
N PRO A 79 16.63 -22.29 9.35
CA PRO A 79 18.03 -22.76 9.31
C PRO A 79 18.24 -24.21 9.77
N ASP A 80 17.42 -24.68 10.70
CA ASP A 80 17.49 -26.07 11.18
C ASP A 80 17.05 -27.09 10.13
N GLN A 81 16.23 -26.67 9.16
CA GLN A 81 15.73 -27.49 8.06
C GLN A 81 16.72 -27.60 6.89
N LEU A 82 17.87 -26.91 6.94
CA LEU A 82 18.95 -27.09 5.96
C LEU A 82 19.71 -28.40 6.22
N ILE A 83 19.24 -29.48 5.60
CA ILE A 83 19.85 -30.81 5.71
C ILE A 83 21.14 -30.84 4.88
N GLY A 84 22.24 -31.31 5.47
CA GLY A 84 23.54 -31.44 4.81
C GLY A 84 24.41 -30.18 4.83
N GLU A 85 23.86 -29.04 5.27
CA GLU A 85 24.63 -27.80 5.41
C GLU A 85 25.34 -27.72 6.78
N GLY A 86 26.61 -27.31 6.75
CA GLY A 86 27.43 -27.16 7.95
C GLY A 86 26.97 -26.00 8.85
N ALA A 87 27.42 -25.97 10.10
CA ALA A 87 27.04 -24.94 11.08
C ALA A 87 27.26 -23.50 10.57
N LYS A 88 28.35 -23.25 9.84
CA LYS A 88 28.64 -21.92 9.26
C LYS A 88 27.64 -21.51 8.18
N ALA A 89 27.16 -22.46 7.37
CA ALA A 89 26.17 -22.20 6.33
C ALA A 89 24.80 -21.88 6.95
N LYS A 90 24.43 -22.59 8.03
CA LYS A 90 23.24 -22.29 8.82
C LYS A 90 23.33 -20.90 9.49
N GLU A 91 24.49 -20.52 10.01
CA GLU A 91 24.71 -19.20 10.60
C GLU A 91 24.64 -18.08 9.56
N LEU A 92 25.27 -18.26 8.38
CA LEU A 92 25.12 -17.34 7.25
C LEU A 92 23.64 -17.19 6.86
N TYR A 93 22.92 -18.31 6.75
CA TYR A 93 21.51 -18.29 6.40
C TYR A 93 20.65 -17.58 7.46
N LYS A 94 20.94 -17.81 8.75
CA LYS A 94 20.30 -17.09 9.84
C LYS A 94 20.56 -15.58 9.74
N GLN A 95 21.80 -15.16 9.46
CA GLN A 95 22.13 -13.75 9.25
C GLN A 95 21.38 -13.16 8.04
N ILE A 96 21.27 -13.91 6.94
CA ILE A 96 20.50 -13.49 5.76
C ILE A 96 19.04 -13.22 6.14
N LEU A 97 18.42 -14.14 6.89
CA LEU A 97 17.04 -14.00 7.38
C LEU A 97 16.90 -12.82 8.38
N GLU A 98 17.86 -12.62 9.27
CA GLU A 98 17.88 -11.47 10.20
C GLU A 98 18.09 -10.13 9.50
N ASP A 99 18.81 -10.09 8.39
CA ASP A 99 18.98 -8.87 7.63
C ASP A 99 17.75 -8.58 6.77
N ASP A 100 16.95 -9.61 6.43
CA ASP A 100 15.66 -9.45 5.76
C ASP A 100 14.63 -8.82 6.68
N THR A 101 14.59 -9.22 7.96
CA THR A 101 13.71 -8.57 8.96
C THR A 101 14.08 -7.11 9.20
N LYS A 102 15.29 -6.69 8.80
CA LYS A 102 15.80 -5.31 8.93
C LYS A 102 15.74 -4.50 7.64
N ALA A 103 15.09 -4.98 6.59
CA ALA A 103 15.07 -4.28 5.32
C ALA A 103 14.29 -2.95 5.40
N LYS A 104 14.90 -1.86 4.87
CA LYS A 104 14.19 -0.59 4.64
C LYS A 104 13.51 -0.54 3.27
N MET A 105 13.92 -1.40 2.34
CA MET A 105 13.36 -1.50 1.01
C MET A 105 13.39 -2.95 0.53
N ILE A 106 12.28 -3.39 -0.06
CA ILE A 106 12.08 -4.69 -0.67
C ILE A 106 11.68 -4.46 -2.12
N GLU A 107 12.32 -5.19 -3.03
CA GLU A 107 12.01 -5.23 -4.46
C GLU A 107 11.59 -6.66 -4.83
N ILE A 108 10.48 -6.79 -5.56
CA ILE A 108 9.99 -8.06 -6.09
C ILE A 108 10.30 -8.16 -7.58
N ASP A 109 10.78 -9.33 -8.00
CA ASP A 109 11.18 -9.59 -9.38
C ASP A 109 10.13 -10.43 -10.12
N GLY A 110 10.22 -10.46 -11.46
CA GLY A 110 9.38 -11.28 -12.34
C GLY A 110 7.96 -10.75 -12.53
N ASP A 111 6.99 -11.66 -12.70
CA ASP A 111 5.57 -11.34 -12.95
C ASP A 111 4.79 -11.04 -11.66
N SER A 112 5.47 -10.96 -10.52
CA SER A 112 4.86 -10.68 -9.21
C SER A 112 4.66 -9.17 -9.03
N LEU A 113 3.48 -8.78 -8.54
CA LEU A 113 3.14 -7.38 -8.28
C LEU A 113 2.65 -7.19 -6.83
N PHE A 114 3.10 -6.13 -6.17
CA PHE A 114 2.51 -5.72 -4.90
C PHE A 114 1.11 -5.15 -5.13
N GLN A 115 0.21 -5.45 -4.21
CA GLN A 115 -1.08 -4.81 -4.08
C GLN A 115 -1.23 -4.34 -2.63
N PRO A 116 -1.35 -3.02 -2.36
CA PRO A 116 -1.62 -2.51 -1.03
C PRO A 116 -2.95 -3.06 -0.51
N ILE A 117 -3.00 -3.33 0.79
CA ILE A 117 -4.20 -3.84 1.46
C ILE A 117 -4.59 -2.90 2.61
N PRO A 118 -5.88 -2.86 2.98
CA PRO A 118 -6.32 -2.16 4.18
C PRO A 118 -5.71 -2.76 5.44
N SER A 119 -5.58 -1.94 6.48
CA SER A 119 -5.18 -2.43 7.79
C SER A 119 -6.15 -3.48 8.36
N ALA A 120 -5.59 -4.52 8.99
CA ALA A 120 -6.34 -5.51 9.77
C ALA A 120 -6.72 -5.01 11.18
N GLU A 121 -6.34 -3.79 11.55
CA GLU A 121 -6.72 -3.15 12.81
C GLU A 121 -8.17 -2.63 12.73
N ALA A 122 -9.12 -3.45 13.19
CA ALA A 122 -10.55 -3.20 13.04
C ALA A 122 -11.06 -1.90 13.69
N ASP A 123 -10.33 -1.38 14.68
CA ASP A 123 -10.63 -0.13 15.40
C ASP A 123 -10.13 1.12 14.67
N LYS A 124 -9.27 0.96 13.66
CA LYS A 124 -8.72 2.06 12.89
C LYS A 124 -9.46 2.23 11.57
N ARG A 125 -9.85 3.47 11.28
CA ARG A 125 -10.24 3.86 9.93
C ARG A 125 -9.02 4.25 9.10
N GLU A 126 -9.18 4.14 7.80
CA GLU A 126 -8.22 4.67 6.83
C GLU A 126 -8.91 5.67 5.90
N VAL A 127 -8.14 6.65 5.43
CA VAL A 127 -8.60 7.63 4.44
C VAL A 127 -7.65 7.54 3.25
N TRP A 128 -8.11 6.88 2.21
CA TRP A 128 -7.38 6.65 0.97
C TRP A 128 -7.71 7.76 -0.03
N TYR A 129 -6.71 8.57 -0.40
CA TYR A 129 -6.85 9.60 -1.41
C TYR A 129 -6.17 9.17 -2.71
N ILE A 130 -6.96 8.81 -3.72
CA ILE A 130 -6.51 8.26 -4.99
C ILE A 130 -6.70 9.32 -6.08
N CYS A 131 -5.61 9.88 -6.57
CA CYS A 131 -5.64 10.99 -7.52
C CYS A 131 -4.88 10.69 -8.81
N GLY A 132 -5.53 11.00 -9.94
CA GLY A 132 -4.99 10.75 -11.27
C GLY A 132 -6.00 11.08 -12.38
N ALA A 133 -5.50 11.29 -13.59
CA ALA A 133 -6.33 11.57 -14.76
C ALA A 133 -7.35 10.44 -15.04
N SER A 134 -8.40 10.73 -15.82
CA SER A 134 -9.32 9.69 -16.30
C SER A 134 -8.55 8.61 -17.07
N GLY A 135 -8.95 7.34 -16.91
CA GLY A 135 -8.26 6.19 -17.51
C GLY A 135 -6.92 5.80 -16.88
N SER A 136 -6.44 6.50 -15.84
CA SER A 136 -5.17 6.16 -15.16
C SER A 136 -5.19 4.84 -14.38
N GLY A 137 -6.39 4.37 -13.99
CA GLY A 137 -6.58 3.13 -13.23
C GLY A 137 -7.05 3.31 -11.79
N LYS A 138 -7.58 4.50 -11.42
CA LYS A 138 -8.10 4.79 -10.07
C LYS A 138 -9.10 3.75 -9.57
N SER A 139 -10.15 3.50 -10.36
CA SER A 139 -11.23 2.57 -10.02
C SER A 139 -10.72 1.13 -9.89
N TYR A 140 -9.71 0.73 -10.67
CA TYR A 140 -9.08 -0.59 -10.54
C TYR A 140 -8.34 -0.74 -9.20
N PHE A 141 -7.61 0.29 -8.78
CA PHE A 141 -6.92 0.29 -7.50
C PHE A 141 -7.91 0.30 -6.33
N ALA A 142 -8.93 1.18 -6.39
CA ALA A 142 -9.99 1.27 -5.39
C ALA A 142 -10.78 -0.04 -5.26
N ARG A 143 -11.10 -0.69 -6.38
CA ARG A 143 -11.73 -2.02 -6.41
C ARG A 143 -10.89 -3.04 -5.65
N GLY A 144 -9.59 -3.09 -5.92
CA GLY A 144 -8.67 -4.00 -5.27
C GLY A 144 -8.63 -3.81 -3.75
N LEU A 145 -8.60 -2.56 -3.30
CA LEU A 145 -8.69 -2.21 -1.88
C LEU A 145 -10.03 -2.61 -1.27
N ALA A 146 -11.15 -2.31 -1.93
CA ALA A 146 -12.48 -2.60 -1.43
C ALA A 146 -12.75 -4.11 -1.32
N GLU A 147 -12.28 -4.90 -2.30
CA GLU A 147 -12.36 -6.37 -2.23
C GLU A 147 -11.49 -6.92 -1.09
N ALA A 148 -10.30 -6.36 -0.86
CA ALA A 148 -9.46 -6.73 0.28
C ALA A 148 -10.10 -6.34 1.62
N TYR A 149 -10.72 -5.15 1.69
CA TYR A 149 -11.47 -4.68 2.86
C TYR A 149 -12.61 -5.63 3.20
N LYS A 150 -13.44 -6.02 2.23
CA LYS A 150 -14.54 -6.95 2.47
C LYS A 150 -14.07 -8.33 2.89
N LYS A 151 -12.92 -8.80 2.38
CA LYS A 151 -12.31 -10.05 2.83
C LYS A 151 -11.87 -9.99 4.28
N LEU A 152 -11.27 -8.86 4.70
CA LEU A 152 -10.85 -8.64 6.09
C LEU A 152 -12.05 -8.46 7.02
N TYR A 153 -13.11 -7.82 6.54
CA TYR A 153 -14.29 -7.49 7.32
C TYR A 153 -15.58 -7.91 6.59
N PRO A 154 -15.95 -9.21 6.61
CA PRO A 154 -17.08 -9.74 5.86
C PRO A 154 -18.43 -9.11 6.19
N ASP A 155 -18.64 -8.67 7.43
CA ASP A 155 -19.90 -8.08 7.88
C ASP A 155 -20.01 -6.57 7.60
N ARG A 156 -18.89 -5.92 7.27
CA ARG A 156 -18.83 -4.47 7.04
C ARG A 156 -19.31 -4.11 5.64
N GLU A 157 -20.17 -3.11 5.53
CA GLU A 157 -20.73 -2.69 4.26
C GLU A 157 -19.74 -1.87 3.44
N VAL A 158 -19.91 -1.92 2.11
CA VAL A 158 -19.18 -1.05 1.18
C VAL A 158 -20.21 -0.22 0.45
N TYR A 159 -20.12 1.10 0.57
CA TYR A 159 -21.00 2.05 -0.11
C TYR A 159 -20.28 2.71 -1.28
N LEU A 160 -21.02 3.03 -2.34
CA LEU A 160 -20.53 3.76 -3.50
C LEU A 160 -21.35 5.02 -3.74
N ILE A 161 -20.66 6.15 -3.77
CA ILE A 161 -21.17 7.44 -4.19
C ILE A 161 -20.46 7.78 -5.50
N SER A 162 -21.20 7.77 -6.61
CA SER A 162 -20.72 8.13 -7.94
C SER A 162 -21.77 8.94 -8.68
N LYS A 163 -21.33 9.78 -9.61
CA LYS A 163 -22.21 10.50 -10.53
C LYS A 163 -22.75 9.58 -11.63
N LEU A 164 -22.04 8.50 -11.94
CA LEU A 164 -22.46 7.51 -12.92
C LEU A 164 -23.45 6.53 -12.29
N ASN A 165 -24.49 6.15 -13.02
CA ASN A 165 -25.47 5.16 -12.57
C ASN A 165 -24.91 3.73 -12.59
N ASP A 166 -23.94 3.47 -13.46
CA ASP A 166 -23.25 2.18 -13.64
C ASP A 166 -21.75 2.45 -13.85
N ASP A 167 -20.89 1.66 -13.23
CA ASP A 167 -19.44 1.71 -13.30
C ASP A 167 -18.90 0.31 -13.60
N GLU A 168 -18.30 0.16 -14.77
CA GLU A 168 -17.82 -1.12 -15.27
C GLU A 168 -16.73 -1.77 -14.42
N THR A 169 -16.10 -1.05 -13.49
CA THR A 169 -15.03 -1.56 -12.64
C THR A 169 -15.54 -1.87 -11.24
N LEU A 170 -16.15 -0.89 -10.58
CA LEU A 170 -16.60 -0.98 -9.18
C LEU A 170 -17.86 -1.84 -9.03
N ASP A 171 -18.81 -1.79 -9.96
CA ASP A 171 -19.99 -2.66 -9.89
C ASP A 171 -19.67 -4.13 -10.20
N LYS A 172 -18.54 -4.36 -10.88
CA LYS A 172 -18.01 -5.71 -11.18
C LYS A 172 -17.12 -6.27 -10.06
N MET A 173 -17.13 -5.67 -8.86
CA MET A 173 -16.52 -6.26 -7.67
C MET A 173 -17.02 -7.70 -7.47
N LYS A 174 -16.08 -8.63 -7.32
CA LYS A 174 -16.39 -10.05 -7.14
C LYS A 174 -16.83 -10.37 -5.71
N ILE A 175 -16.32 -9.60 -4.75
CA ILE A 175 -16.58 -9.76 -3.31
C ILE A 175 -16.97 -8.40 -2.77
N GLY A 176 -18.08 -8.33 -2.02
CA GLY A 176 -18.53 -7.07 -1.41
C GLY A 176 -19.02 -6.05 -2.42
N LYS A 177 -19.89 -6.46 -3.34
CA LYS A 177 -20.53 -5.54 -4.30
C LYS A 177 -21.05 -4.30 -3.56
N PRO A 178 -20.69 -3.10 -4.02
CA PRO A 178 -20.99 -1.90 -3.26
C PRO A 178 -22.49 -1.56 -3.33
N LYS A 179 -23.02 -1.04 -2.23
CA LYS A 179 -24.34 -0.44 -2.16
C LYS A 179 -24.27 0.99 -2.68
N ARG A 180 -24.88 1.26 -3.82
CA ARG A 180 -24.93 2.62 -4.40
C ARG A 180 -25.85 3.51 -3.60
N ILE A 181 -25.33 4.67 -3.18
CA ILE A 181 -26.11 5.70 -2.51
C ILE A 181 -26.62 6.67 -3.57
N ASN A 182 -27.94 6.91 -3.58
CA ASN A 182 -28.53 7.94 -4.42
C ASN A 182 -28.12 9.32 -3.89
N VAL A 183 -27.38 10.09 -4.68
CA VAL A 183 -26.85 11.38 -4.26
C VAL A 183 -27.95 12.40 -3.96
N GLU A 184 -29.14 12.23 -4.54
CA GLU A 184 -30.30 13.06 -4.21
C GLU A 184 -30.73 12.90 -2.75
N THR A 185 -30.62 11.69 -2.18
CA THR A 185 -31.01 11.47 -0.78
C THR A 185 -30.08 12.19 0.18
N LEU A 186 -28.81 12.40 -0.18
CA LEU A 186 -27.89 13.21 0.62
C LEU A 186 -28.34 14.68 0.77
N ILE A 187 -29.27 15.14 -0.07
CA ILE A 187 -29.86 16.48 -0.02
C ILE A 187 -31.21 16.45 0.69
N THR A 188 -32.09 15.52 0.27
CA THR A 188 -33.49 15.49 0.74
C THR A 188 -33.65 14.84 2.10
N ASP A 189 -32.79 13.87 2.42
CA ASP A 189 -32.81 13.09 3.66
C ASP A 189 -31.36 12.75 4.06
N PRO A 190 -30.58 13.75 4.52
CA PRO A 190 -29.16 13.58 4.79
C PRO A 190 -28.95 12.54 5.90
N PRO A 191 -28.10 11.51 5.66
CA PRO A 191 -27.89 10.44 6.63
C PRO A 191 -27.16 10.93 7.88
N GLU A 192 -27.42 10.29 9.02
CA GLU A 192 -26.61 10.45 10.22
C GLU A 192 -25.27 9.72 10.08
N LEU A 193 -24.23 10.23 10.75
CA LEU A 193 -22.90 9.61 10.70
C LEU A 193 -22.88 8.17 11.22
N GLU A 194 -23.73 7.84 12.19
CA GLU A 194 -23.82 6.48 12.76
C GLU A 194 -24.30 5.45 11.72
N GLU A 195 -25.00 5.87 10.66
CA GLU A 195 -25.38 5.00 9.54
C GLU A 195 -24.15 4.52 8.74
N PHE A 196 -23.02 5.20 8.85
CA PHE A 196 -21.75 4.81 8.25
C PHE A 196 -20.82 4.07 9.22
N LYS A 197 -21.34 3.53 10.31
CA LYS A 197 -20.54 2.77 11.27
C LYS A 197 -20.00 1.49 10.67
N GLU A 198 -18.71 1.26 10.90
CA GLU A 198 -17.99 0.05 10.50
C GLU A 198 -18.22 -0.29 9.03
N CYS A 199 -18.00 0.68 8.15
CA CYS A 199 -18.14 0.50 6.72
C CYS A 199 -16.98 1.13 5.94
N MET A 200 -16.96 0.88 4.63
CA MET A 200 -16.12 1.58 3.67
C MET A 200 -17.00 2.41 2.73
N VAL A 201 -16.63 3.67 2.49
CA VAL A 201 -17.32 4.53 1.53
C VAL A 201 -16.38 4.87 0.37
N LEU A 202 -16.78 4.49 -0.84
CA LEU A 202 -16.11 4.80 -2.09
C LEU A 202 -16.72 6.06 -2.69
N PHE A 203 -15.93 7.12 -2.79
CA PHE A 203 -16.30 8.36 -3.46
C PHE A 203 -15.64 8.38 -4.84
N ASP A 204 -16.38 7.94 -5.84
CA ASP A 204 -15.92 7.88 -7.22
C ASP A 204 -16.02 9.24 -7.91
N ASP A 205 -14.89 9.68 -8.47
CA ASP A 205 -14.69 10.97 -9.13
C ASP A 205 -15.54 12.09 -8.49
N TYR A 206 -15.38 12.29 -7.17
CA TYR A 206 -16.25 13.17 -6.38
C TYR A 206 -16.17 14.64 -6.83
N ASP A 207 -15.11 14.99 -7.56
CA ASP A 207 -14.90 16.31 -8.14
C ASP A 207 -15.73 16.55 -9.42
N ALA A 208 -16.43 15.53 -9.94
CA ALA A 208 -17.33 15.62 -11.08
C ALA A 208 -18.74 16.11 -10.73
N PHE A 209 -19.12 16.09 -9.45
CA PHE A 209 -20.40 16.64 -8.98
C PHE A 209 -20.44 18.17 -9.11
N THR A 210 -21.63 18.72 -9.32
CA THR A 210 -21.86 20.18 -9.41
C THR A 210 -23.07 20.59 -8.56
N GLY A 211 -23.25 21.89 -8.34
CA GLY A 211 -24.46 22.43 -7.70
C GLY A 211 -24.71 21.90 -6.28
N ALA A 212 -25.96 21.53 -6.00
CA ALA A 212 -26.37 21.03 -4.69
C ALA A 212 -25.74 19.66 -4.36
N HIS A 213 -25.65 18.75 -5.34
CA HIS A 213 -25.01 17.44 -5.16
C HIS A 213 -23.55 17.57 -4.74
N ALA A 214 -22.80 18.49 -5.35
CA ALA A 214 -21.41 18.74 -4.96
C ALA A 214 -21.29 19.19 -3.50
N LYS A 215 -22.21 20.05 -3.04
CA LYS A 215 -22.22 20.54 -1.66
C LYS A 215 -22.55 19.41 -0.68
N ALA A 216 -23.56 18.58 -0.98
CA ALA A 216 -23.97 17.47 -0.13
C ALA A 216 -22.88 16.38 -0.02
N VAL A 217 -22.32 15.94 -1.15
CA VAL A 217 -21.21 14.98 -1.17
C VAL A 217 -20.01 15.54 -0.41
N ARG A 218 -19.72 16.85 -0.57
CA ARG A 218 -18.61 17.49 0.13
C ARG A 218 -18.82 17.57 1.62
N ALA A 219 -20.02 17.92 2.08
CA ALA A 219 -20.36 17.96 3.50
C ALA A 219 -20.16 16.57 4.13
N LEU A 220 -20.69 15.52 3.49
CA LEU A 220 -20.50 14.14 3.96
C LEU A 220 -19.01 13.73 4.01
N ILE A 221 -18.22 14.09 2.99
CA ILE A 221 -16.77 13.85 3.00
C ILE A 221 -16.10 14.55 4.19
N ASP A 222 -16.42 15.82 4.43
CA ASP A 222 -15.80 16.61 5.50
C ASP A 222 -16.21 16.07 6.89
N ASP A 223 -17.47 15.65 7.05
CA ASP A 223 -17.97 15.05 8.28
C ASP A 223 -17.33 13.67 8.53
N LEU A 224 -17.28 12.80 7.52
CA LEU A 224 -16.62 11.49 7.64
C LEU A 224 -15.11 11.63 7.84
N ALA A 225 -14.46 12.58 7.17
CA ALA A 225 -13.04 12.86 7.37
C ALA A 225 -12.76 13.36 8.79
N THR A 226 -13.65 14.14 9.39
CA THR A 226 -13.44 14.68 10.75
C THR A 226 -13.85 13.67 11.83
N MET A 227 -15.06 13.13 11.74
CA MET A 227 -15.73 12.36 12.80
C MET A 227 -15.74 10.85 12.57
N GLY A 228 -15.44 10.39 11.36
CA GLY A 228 -15.47 8.97 11.00
C GLY A 228 -14.54 8.05 11.81
N ARG A 229 -13.65 8.58 12.66
CA ARG A 229 -12.84 7.78 13.61
C ARG A 229 -13.74 7.13 14.66
N HIS A 230 -14.77 7.83 15.10
CA HIS A 230 -15.72 7.33 16.10
C HIS A 230 -16.59 6.19 15.53
N THR A 231 -16.95 6.31 14.25
CA THR A 231 -17.76 5.32 13.54
C THR A 231 -16.91 4.26 12.84
N LYS A 232 -15.56 4.35 12.89
CA LYS A 232 -14.63 3.44 12.18
C LYS A 232 -14.92 3.35 10.68
N THR A 233 -15.28 4.47 10.07
CA THR A 233 -15.61 4.56 8.64
C THR A 233 -14.36 4.75 7.80
N THR A 234 -14.02 3.76 6.98
CA THR A 234 -12.92 3.87 6.01
C THR A 234 -13.41 4.60 4.75
N MET A 235 -12.61 5.53 4.24
CA MET A 235 -12.94 6.31 3.05
C MET A 235 -11.96 6.00 1.93
N CYS A 236 -12.48 5.93 0.71
CA CYS A 236 -11.67 5.88 -0.50
C CYS A 236 -12.16 6.95 -1.48
N LEU A 237 -11.39 8.02 -1.62
CA LEU A 237 -11.73 9.18 -2.44
C LEU A 237 -10.95 9.14 -3.74
N MET A 238 -11.66 9.10 -4.86
CA MET A 238 -11.11 9.15 -6.20
C MET A 238 -11.34 10.53 -6.81
N THR A 239 -10.30 11.11 -7.42
CA THR A 239 -10.37 12.44 -8.03
C THR A 239 -9.42 12.60 -9.20
N HIS A 240 -9.77 13.49 -10.12
CA HIS A 240 -8.93 13.90 -11.24
C HIS A 240 -7.84 14.90 -10.82
N LYS A 241 -8.11 15.69 -9.78
CA LYS A 241 -7.23 16.75 -9.31
C LYS A 241 -6.39 16.26 -8.15
N LEU A 242 -5.07 16.41 -8.28
CA LEU A 242 -4.16 16.12 -7.17
C LEU A 242 -4.42 17.04 -5.98
N THR A 243 -4.60 18.33 -6.26
CA THR A 243 -4.87 19.37 -5.25
C THR A 243 -5.81 20.42 -5.84
N ASP A 244 -6.75 20.91 -5.05
CA ASP A 244 -7.64 22.03 -5.38
C ASP A 244 -7.73 22.99 -4.16
N TYR A 245 -6.55 23.42 -3.71
CA TYR A 245 -6.36 24.35 -2.58
C TYR A 245 -7.19 24.00 -1.35
N SER A 246 -8.10 24.88 -0.93
CA SER A 246 -8.94 24.73 0.25
C SER A 246 -9.85 23.51 0.16
N LYS A 247 -10.29 23.12 -1.04
CA LYS A 247 -11.20 21.98 -1.25
C LYS A 247 -10.53 20.64 -1.00
N THR A 248 -9.21 20.53 -1.12
CA THR A 248 -8.52 19.25 -0.85
C THR A 248 -7.79 19.26 0.48
N ARG A 249 -7.64 20.42 1.14
CA ARG A 249 -6.81 20.57 2.33
C ARG A 249 -7.23 19.66 3.48
N LEU A 250 -8.53 19.63 3.82
CA LEU A 250 -9.02 18.77 4.91
C LEU A 250 -8.77 17.29 4.61
N ILE A 251 -9.17 16.83 3.41
CA ILE A 251 -8.98 15.44 3.00
C ILE A 251 -7.50 15.06 3.01
N LEU A 252 -6.63 15.89 2.43
CA LEU A 252 -5.20 15.60 2.34
C LEU A 252 -4.53 15.59 3.71
N ASN A 253 -5.00 16.38 4.66
CA ASN A 253 -4.53 16.35 6.04
C ASN A 253 -4.95 15.04 6.74
N GLU A 254 -6.21 14.64 6.57
CA GLU A 254 -6.77 13.40 7.17
C GLU A 254 -6.37 12.12 6.44
N ALA A 255 -5.89 12.23 5.19
CA ALA A 255 -5.49 11.10 4.36
C ALA A 255 -4.38 10.31 5.06
N THR A 256 -4.66 9.03 5.34
CA THR A 256 -3.65 8.07 5.81
C THR A 256 -2.84 7.55 4.64
N HIS A 257 -3.47 7.44 3.47
CA HIS A 257 -2.84 7.00 2.24
C HIS A 257 -3.05 7.99 1.10
N ILE A 258 -2.01 8.21 0.30
CA ILE A 258 -2.08 8.95 -0.97
C ILE A 258 -1.61 8.04 -2.09
N VAL A 259 -2.43 7.90 -3.12
CA VAL A 259 -2.12 7.12 -4.32
C VAL A 259 -2.09 8.05 -5.51
N VAL A 260 -0.99 8.01 -6.24
CA VAL A 260 -0.75 8.83 -7.43
C VAL A 260 -0.38 7.94 -8.61
N TYR A 261 -0.55 8.48 -9.81
CA TYR A 261 -0.17 7.83 -11.06
C TYR A 261 0.91 8.66 -11.74
N PRO A 262 2.21 8.48 -11.41
CA PRO A 262 3.26 9.39 -11.83
C PRO A 262 3.33 9.55 -13.35
N LEU A 263 3.20 8.46 -14.10
CA LEU A 263 3.27 8.49 -15.57
C LEU A 263 2.12 9.28 -16.20
N ALA A 264 0.93 9.23 -15.61
CA ALA A 264 -0.27 9.91 -16.08
C ALA A 264 -0.46 11.33 -15.50
N THR A 265 0.47 11.81 -14.67
CA THR A 265 0.32 13.07 -13.94
C THR A 265 1.41 14.07 -14.30
N ALA A 266 1.06 15.34 -14.54
CA ALA A 266 2.06 16.38 -14.78
C ALA A 266 3.02 16.54 -13.59
N TYR A 267 4.29 16.85 -13.87
CA TYR A 267 5.34 16.89 -12.85
C TYR A 267 5.10 17.96 -11.76
N HIS A 268 4.64 19.16 -12.13
CA HIS A 268 4.43 20.24 -11.17
C HIS A 268 3.38 19.94 -10.08
N PRO A 269 2.14 19.55 -10.42
CA PRO A 269 1.15 19.20 -9.39
C PRO A 269 1.57 17.97 -8.58
N LEU A 270 2.22 16.99 -9.20
CA LEU A 270 2.78 15.82 -8.51
C LEU A 270 3.82 16.23 -7.47
N LYS A 271 4.77 17.08 -7.87
CA LYS A 271 5.81 17.63 -6.99
C LYS A 271 5.18 18.39 -5.83
N TYR A 272 4.19 19.22 -6.08
CA TYR A 272 3.51 19.98 -5.03
C TYR A 272 2.86 19.04 -4.01
N LEU A 273 2.01 18.12 -4.46
CA LEU A 273 1.31 17.17 -3.57
C LEU A 273 2.32 16.37 -2.72
N LEU A 274 3.30 15.73 -3.35
CA LEU A 274 4.22 14.83 -2.66
C LEU A 274 5.19 15.57 -1.75
N LYS A 275 5.65 16.76 -2.13
CA LYS A 275 6.51 17.58 -1.27
C LYS A 275 5.75 18.10 -0.05
N GLN A 276 4.53 18.60 -0.23
CA GLN A 276 3.77 19.23 0.85
C GLN A 276 3.11 18.24 1.81
N TYR A 277 2.60 17.12 1.30
CA TYR A 277 1.77 16.20 2.09
C TYR A 277 2.45 14.86 2.40
N VAL A 278 3.52 14.50 1.70
CA VAL A 278 4.33 13.29 1.97
C VAL A 278 5.74 13.64 2.46
N GLY A 279 6.24 14.83 2.14
CA GLY A 279 7.57 15.31 2.54
C GLY A 279 8.71 14.88 1.62
N LEU A 280 8.43 14.46 0.38
CA LEU A 280 9.48 14.03 -0.54
C LEU A 280 10.31 15.20 -1.09
N GLU A 281 11.59 14.92 -1.33
CA GLU A 281 12.49 15.81 -2.05
C GLU A 281 12.24 15.79 -3.57
N GLU A 282 12.69 16.84 -4.25
CA GLU A 282 12.49 16.96 -5.70
C GLU A 282 13.14 15.81 -6.48
N LYS A 283 14.32 15.36 -6.05
CA LYS A 283 15.03 14.22 -6.66
C LYS A 283 14.23 12.92 -6.56
N GLU A 284 13.53 12.71 -5.45
CA GLU A 284 12.71 11.53 -5.21
C GLU A 284 11.47 11.54 -6.09
N VAL A 285 10.80 12.69 -6.21
CA VAL A 285 9.64 12.86 -7.11
C VAL A 285 10.04 12.59 -8.57
N ARG A 286 11.22 13.04 -9.00
CA ARG A 286 11.72 12.73 -10.35
C ARG A 286 11.94 11.23 -10.54
N ALA A 287 12.46 10.53 -9.55
CA ALA A 287 12.67 9.08 -9.62
C ALA A 287 11.35 8.31 -9.81
N LEU A 288 10.23 8.79 -9.27
CA LEU A 288 8.91 8.15 -9.45
C LEU A 288 8.44 8.12 -10.91
N LYS A 289 8.88 9.06 -11.75
CA LYS A 289 8.56 9.06 -13.19
C LYS A 289 9.24 7.91 -13.94
N ASN A 290 10.30 7.34 -13.37
CA ASN A 290 11.10 6.28 -13.99
C ASN A 290 11.03 4.97 -13.21
N CYS A 291 10.12 4.84 -12.23
CA CYS A 291 10.06 3.67 -11.35
C CYS A 291 9.43 2.43 -12.00
N GLY A 292 8.95 2.53 -13.25
CA GLY A 292 8.33 1.41 -13.97
C GLY A 292 6.92 1.03 -13.49
N SER A 293 6.39 1.67 -12.43
CA SER A 293 5.06 1.37 -11.90
C SER A 293 4.00 2.38 -12.34
N ARG A 294 2.79 1.89 -12.59
CA ARG A 294 1.62 2.69 -12.98
C ARG A 294 1.14 3.60 -11.86
N TRP A 295 1.14 3.08 -10.64
CA TRP A 295 0.73 3.78 -9.43
C TRP A 295 1.84 3.74 -8.37
N VAL A 296 1.79 4.71 -7.47
CA VAL A 296 2.62 4.77 -6.28
C VAL A 296 1.71 5.12 -5.10
N CYS A 297 1.73 4.29 -4.07
CA CYS A 297 0.99 4.46 -2.84
C CYS A 297 1.94 4.92 -1.73
N PHE A 298 1.52 5.92 -0.96
CA PHE A 298 2.21 6.45 0.19
C PHE A 298 1.35 6.29 1.42
N HIS A 299 1.90 5.73 2.49
CA HIS A 299 1.33 5.83 3.83
C HIS A 299 1.98 7.01 4.57
N LYS A 300 1.16 7.95 5.02
CA LYS A 300 1.59 9.24 5.60
C LYS A 300 1.81 9.21 7.10
N ASN A 301 1.15 8.30 7.80
CA ASN A 301 1.31 8.21 9.25
C ASN A 301 2.62 7.49 9.59
N TYR A 302 3.13 7.70 10.80
CA TYR A 302 4.33 6.99 11.24
C TYR A 302 4.02 5.50 11.48
N PRO A 303 4.90 4.57 11.04
CA PRO A 303 6.02 4.78 10.11
C PRO A 303 5.56 5.04 8.67
N GLN A 304 6.19 6.01 8.00
CA GLN A 304 5.89 6.33 6.62
C GLN A 304 6.53 5.33 5.66
N TYR A 305 5.78 4.93 4.64
CA TYR A 305 6.27 4.02 3.61
C TYR A 305 5.69 4.36 2.23
N GLN A 306 6.39 3.91 1.21
CA GLN A 306 5.97 3.95 -0.19
C GLN A 306 5.87 2.52 -0.72
N ILE A 307 4.81 2.21 -1.44
CA ILE A 307 4.66 0.98 -2.21
C ILE A 307 4.42 1.35 -3.68
N THR A 308 5.09 0.65 -4.58
CA THR A 308 4.84 0.61 -6.02
C THR A 308 4.50 -0.82 -6.41
N GLU A 309 4.20 -1.09 -7.68
CA GLU A 309 3.94 -2.46 -8.16
C GLU A 309 5.12 -3.42 -7.91
N HIS A 310 6.36 -2.90 -7.86
CA HIS A 310 7.57 -3.74 -7.76
C HIS A 310 8.40 -3.48 -6.49
N THR A 311 8.12 -2.40 -5.75
CA THR A 311 8.96 -2.00 -4.62
C THR A 311 8.13 -1.57 -3.43
N ALA A 312 8.60 -1.87 -2.23
CA ALA A 312 8.12 -1.29 -0.99
C ALA A 312 9.31 -0.70 -0.24
N LYS A 313 9.21 0.54 0.25
CA LYS A 313 10.28 1.19 1.01
C LYS A 313 9.76 2.03 2.17
N LEU A 314 10.52 2.10 3.25
CA LEU A 314 10.31 3.05 4.33
C LEU A 314 10.81 4.43 3.91
N LEU A 315 10.11 5.47 4.36
CA LEU A 315 10.45 6.86 4.09
C LEU A 315 11.05 7.51 5.35
N HIS A 316 11.90 8.52 5.14
CA HIS A 316 12.43 9.39 6.20
C HIS A 316 13.17 8.65 7.33
N GLN A 317 13.95 7.61 6.99
CA GLN A 317 14.69 6.77 7.94
C GLN A 317 16.20 6.86 7.85
#